data_AF-A0ABD6XA52-F1
#
_entry.id   AF-A0ABD6XA52-F1
#
_cell.length_a   1.000
_cell.length_b   1.000
_cell.length_c   1.000
_cell.angle_alpha   90.00
_cell.angle_beta   90.00
_cell.angle_gamma   90.00
#
_symmetry.space_group_name_H-M   'P 1'
#
loop_
_entity.id
_entity.type
_entity.pdbx_description
1 polymer ?
#
loop_
_entity_poly.entity_id
_entity_poly.type
_entity_poly.pdbx_seq_one_letter_code
_entity_poly.pdbx_strand_id
1 'polypeptide(L)' 'NAVYYSLVETAKLNQLNVQRYLEYLFDHLPESNCQDLAAFLPWSKNVQEECRE' A
#
# COMPACT_ATOMS: atom_id res chain seq x y z
N ASN A 1 -0.24 -12.52 -13.28
CA ASN A 1 0.68 -11.76 -12.41
C ASN A 1 0.14 -11.85 -10.98
N ALA A 2 0.58 -12.84 -10.18
CA ALA A 2 -0.04 -13.16 -8.88
C ALA A 2 0.13 -12.05 -7.84
N VAL A 3 1.29 -11.36 -7.86
CA VAL A 3 1.61 -10.27 -6.93
C VAL A 3 0.63 -9.10 -7.04
N TYR A 4 0.28 -8.69 -8.26
CA TYR A 4 -0.68 -7.61 -8.48
C TYR A 4 -2.06 -7.95 -7.87
N TYR A 5 -2.57 -9.15 -8.12
CA TYR A 5 -3.84 -9.59 -7.54
C TYR A 5 -3.78 -9.64 -6.01
N SER A 6 -2.70 -10.15 -5.42
CA SER A 6 -2.52 -10.16 -3.98
C SER A 6 -2.52 -8.75 -3.37
N LEU A 7 -1.86 -7.78 -4.00
CA LEU A 7 -1.86 -6.38 -3.54
C LEU A 7 -3.26 -5.76 -3.60
N VAL A 8 -3.98 -5.96 -4.71
CA VAL A 8 -5.34 -5.45 -4.89
C VAL A 8 -6.29 -6.05 -3.86
N GLU A 9 -6.29 -7.37 -3.68
CA GLU A 9 -7.17 -8.02 -2.72
C GLU A 9 -6.83 -7.65 -1.27
N THR A 10 -5.54 -7.52 -0.96
CA THR A 10 -5.12 -7.08 0.38
C THR A 10 -5.54 -5.63 0.66
N ALA A 11 -5.43 -4.73 -0.32
CA ALA A 11 -5.90 -3.35 -0.19
C ALA A 11 -7.41 -3.30 0.11
N LYS A 12 -8.22 -4.05 -0.64
CA LYS A 12 -9.67 -4.17 -0.41
C LYS A 12 -10.00 -4.70 0.99
N LEU A 13 -9.31 -5.75 1.44
CA LEU A 13 -9.51 -6.33 2.78
C LEU A 13 -9.17 -5.34 3.91
N ASN A 14 -8.28 -4.37 3.64
CA ASN A 14 -7.89 -3.31 4.59
C ASN A 14 -8.67 -2.00 4.38
N GLN A 15 -9.75 -2.03 3.60
CA GLN A 15 -10.63 -0.87 3.34
C GLN A 15 -9.88 0.33 2.74
N LEU A 16 -8.89 0.05 1.90
CA LEU A 16 -8.14 1.07 1.17
C LEU A 16 -8.70 1.25 -0.24
N ASN A 17 -8.65 2.49 -0.72
CA ASN A 17 -8.77 2.80 -2.12
C ASN A 17 -7.59 2.18 -2.88
N VAL A 18 -7.91 1.22 -3.74
CA VAL A 18 -6.91 0.40 -4.46
C VAL A 18 -5.99 1.25 -5.31
N GLN A 19 -6.53 2.26 -6.00
CA GLN A 19 -5.74 3.13 -6.86
C GLN A 19 -4.76 3.96 -6.02
N ARG A 20 -5.25 4.65 -4.98
CA ARG A 20 -4.41 5.48 -4.10
C ARG A 20 -3.32 4.65 -3.41
N TYR A 21 -3.64 3.44 -2.96
CA TYR A 21 -2.65 2.56 -2.34
C TYR A 21 -1.55 2.14 -3.31
N LEU A 22 -1.89 1.79 -4.55
CA LEU A 22 -0.88 1.46 -5.55
C LEU A 22 -0.01 2.68 -5.92
N GLU A 23 -0.61 3.86 -6.07
CA GLU A 23 0.12 5.11 -6.29
C GLU A 23 1.09 5.40 -5.13
N TYR A 24 0.63 5.32 -3.88
CA TYR A 24 1.45 5.50 -2.68
C TYR A 24 2.65 4.53 -2.65
N LEU A 25 2.44 3.26 -2.99
CA LEU A 25 3.54 2.30 -3.08
C LEU A 25 4.56 2.70 -4.17
N PHE A 26 4.10 3.16 -5.33
CA PHE A 26 5.00 3.55 -6.43
C PHE A 26 5.76 4.84 -6.14
N ASP A 27 5.15 5.78 -5.42
CA ASP A 27 5.78 7.05 -5.08
C ASP A 27 6.84 6.88 -3.99
N HIS A 28 6.56 6.05 -2.97
CA HIS A 28 7.40 6.00 -1.77
C HIS A 28 8.34 4.80 -1.67
N LEU A 29 8.06 3.67 -2.34
CA LEU A 29 8.97 2.51 -2.29
C LEU A 29 10.33 2.76 -2.98
N PRO A 30 10.41 3.45 -4.14
CA PRO A 30 11.72 3.73 -4.77
C PRO A 30 12.62 4.62 -3.92
N GLU A 31 12.03 5.52 -3.13
CA GLU A 31 12.77 6.44 -2.24
C GLU A 31 13.20 5.76 -0.93
N SER A 32 12.49 4.70 -0.54
CA SER A 32 12.77 3.95 0.67
C SER A 32 13.87 2.93 0.40
N ASN A 33 14.92 2.92 1.21
CA ASN A 33 16.01 1.94 1.09
C ASN A 33 15.60 0.50 1.54
N CYS A 34 14.31 0.14 1.35
CA CYS A 34 13.62 -1.08 1.83
C CYS A 34 13.78 -1.39 3.33
N GLN A 35 14.33 -0.48 4.13
CA GLN A 35 14.60 -0.73 5.54
C GLN A 35 13.35 -0.80 6.40
N ASP A 36 12.25 -0.17 5.98
CA ASP A 36 11.00 -0.18 6.73
C ASP A 36 9.78 -0.46 5.83
N LEU A 37 9.76 -1.66 5.22
CA LEU A 37 8.60 -2.14 4.46
C LEU A 37 7.32 -2.17 5.30
N ALA A 38 7.42 -2.24 6.63
CA ALA A 38 6.27 -2.27 7.52
C ALA A 38 5.46 -0.95 7.46
N ALA A 39 6.13 0.18 7.22
CA ALA A 39 5.48 1.48 7.03
C ALA A 39 4.60 1.57 5.77
N PHE A 40 4.79 0.65 4.82
CA PHE A 40 4.03 0.58 3.56
C PHE A 40 2.94 -0.48 3.58
N LEU A 41 2.85 -1.28 4.66
CA LEU A 41 1.82 -2.30 4.78
C LEU A 41 0.43 -1.66 4.89
N PRO A 42 -0.61 -2.34 4.40
CA PRO A 42 -1.92 -1.74 4.24
C PRO A 42 -2.60 -1.42 5.57
N TRP A 43 -2.14 -1.96 6.70
CA TRP A 43 -2.62 -1.64 8.05
C TRP A 43 -1.75 -0.60 8.79
N SER A 44 -0.72 -0.07 8.15
CA SER A 44 0.10 0.99 8.76
C SER A 44 -0.70 2.28 8.90
N LYS A 45 -0.36 3.08 9.91
CA LYS A 45 -1.09 4.31 10.23
C LYS A 45 -1.11 5.28 9.05
N ASN A 46 0.05 5.55 8.45
CA ASN A 46 0.17 6.51 7.35
C ASN A 46 -0.61 6.07 6.11
N VAL A 47 -0.51 4.80 5.72
CA VAL A 47 -1.30 4.27 4.60
C VAL A 47 -2.80 4.37 4.88
N GLN A 48 -3.23 4.07 6.10
CA GLN A 48 -4.63 4.18 6.49
C GLN A 48 -5.14 5.63 6.49
N GLU A 49 -4.28 6.61 6.77
CA GLU A 49 -4.64 8.04 6.73
C GLU A 49 -4.72 8.56 5.29
N GLU A 50 -3.84 8.12 4.39
CA GLU A 50 -3.74 8.67 3.03
C GLU A 50 -4.56 7.92 1.97
N CYS A 51 -4.80 6.62 2.19
CA CYS A 51 -5.33 5.72 1.16
C CYS A 51 -6.69 5.09 1.51
N ARG A 52 -7.31 5.40 2.65
CA ARG A 52 -8.65 4.87 2.98
C ARG A 52 -9.72 5.42 2.00
N GLU A 53 -10.73 4.60 1.71
CA GLU A 53 -11.91 5.01 0.92
C GLU A 53 -12.69 6.17 1.56
#